data_AF-A0A7J9Q6X2-F1
#
_entry.id   AF-A0A7J9Q6X2-F1
#
_cell.length_a   1.000
_cell.length_b   1.000
_cell.length_c   1.000
_cell.angle_alpha   90.00
_cell.angle_beta   90.00
_cell.angle_gamma   90.00
#
_symmetry.space_group_name_H-M   'P 1'
#
loop_
_entity.id
_entity.type
_entity.pdbx_description
1 polymer ?
#
loop_
_entity_poly.entity_id
_entity_poly.type
_entity_poly.pdbx_seq_one_letter_code
_entity_poly.pdbx_strand_id
1 'polypeptide(L)'
;MGGTKEEQLTYAKEKLGKEIIATEILKPGQLVDAHSITKGKGLQGVIKRFGVSLKSHKSEKKKRSTGNLGPWIQSAMWRVAQPGQMGYHLRTDYNKLIIKISDKPEGINPKSGFKHYGIVKNSYILVKGSIQGPAKRLIRLNYAIRPHKRKHSETFEIEHINTQK
;
A
#
# COMPACT_ATOMS: atom_id res chain seq x y z
N MET A 1 9.22 4.32 20.29
CA MET A 1 9.50 4.34 21.74
C MET A 1 10.12 5.68 22.07
N GLY A 2 9.43 6.48 22.88
CA GLY A 2 10.00 7.72 23.42
C GLY A 2 10.72 7.44 24.73
N GLY A 3 11.32 8.47 25.32
CA GLY A 3 11.86 8.41 26.68
C GLY A 3 13.29 7.88 26.81
N THR A 4 13.69 7.63 28.05
CA THR A 4 15.02 7.14 28.43
C THR A 4 15.17 5.64 28.16
N LYS A 5 16.42 5.13 28.12
CA LYS A 5 16.67 3.69 27.86
C LYS A 5 16.02 2.78 28.90
N GLU A 6 15.95 3.24 30.15
CA GLU A 6 15.37 2.49 31.28
C GLU A 6 13.86 2.35 31.12
N GLU A 7 13.16 3.43 30.74
CA GLU A 7 11.72 3.43 30.45
C GLU A 7 11.35 2.52 29.27
N GLN A 8 12.20 2.47 28.25
CA GLN A 8 12.00 1.58 27.10
C GLN A 8 12.10 0.11 27.52
N LEU A 9 13.02 -0.22 28.42
CA LEU A 9 13.23 -1.58 28.91
C LEU A 9 12.10 -2.03 29.84
N THR A 10 11.58 -1.14 30.70
CA THR A 10 10.42 -1.44 31.53
C THR A 10 9.16 -1.67 30.70
N TYR A 11 8.89 -0.82 29.70
CA TYR A 11 7.76 -1.03 28.79
C TYR A 11 7.88 -2.34 28.00
N ALA A 12 9.08 -2.64 27.48
CA ALA A 12 9.31 -3.89 26.75
C ALA A 12 9.06 -5.12 27.63
N LYS A 13 9.49 -5.10 28.90
CA LYS A 13 9.20 -6.16 29.88
C LYS A 13 7.71 -6.29 30.17
N GLU A 14 6.99 -5.18 30.27
CA GLU A 14 5.56 -5.18 30.59
C GLU A 14 4.69 -5.74 29.45
N LYS A 15 5.10 -5.50 28.20
CA LYS A 15 4.39 -5.96 26.99
C LYS A 15 4.83 -7.34 26.53
N LEU A 16 5.93 -7.87 27.05
CA LEU A 16 6.41 -9.22 26.73
C LEU A 16 5.34 -10.25 27.12
N GLY A 17 4.90 -11.07 26.16
CA GLY A 17 3.91 -12.12 26.38
C GLY A 17 2.44 -11.66 26.40
N LYS A 18 2.16 -10.35 26.25
CA LYS A 18 0.81 -9.82 26.11
C LYS A 18 0.45 -9.64 24.63
N GLU A 19 -0.82 -9.81 24.30
CA GLU A 19 -1.33 -9.49 22.96
C GLU A 19 -1.43 -7.96 22.80
N ILE A 20 -0.93 -7.45 21.66
CA ILE A 20 -0.97 -6.02 21.35
C ILE A 20 -2.06 -5.77 20.32
N ILE A 21 -3.06 -4.99 20.74
CA ILE A 21 -4.21 -4.64 19.90
C ILE A 21 -3.89 -3.36 19.12
N ALA A 22 -4.41 -3.25 17.90
CA ALA A 22 -4.19 -2.08 17.04
C ALA A 22 -4.65 -0.76 17.66
N THR A 23 -5.69 -0.78 18.52
CA THR A 23 -6.23 0.37 19.24
C THR A 23 -5.26 0.98 20.25
N GLU A 24 -4.30 0.21 20.77
CA GLU A 24 -3.27 0.73 21.69
C GLU A 24 -2.24 1.60 20.95
N ILE A 25 -1.90 1.23 19.72
CA ILE A 25 -0.83 1.85 18.94
C ILE A 25 -1.36 3.01 18.10
N LEU A 26 -2.53 2.83 17.48
CA LEU A 26 -3.06 3.71 16.45
C LEU A 26 -4.35 4.38 16.89
N LYS A 27 -4.52 5.64 16.51
CA LYS A 27 -5.74 6.41 16.76
C LYS A 27 -6.50 6.67 15.46
N PRO A 28 -7.85 6.75 15.49
CA PRO A 28 -8.61 7.31 14.37
C PRO A 28 -8.16 8.76 14.11
N GLY A 29 -8.26 9.23 12.86
CA GLY A 29 -7.77 10.55 12.48
C GLY A 29 -6.26 10.64 12.22
N GLN A 30 -5.48 9.65 12.67
CA GLN A 30 -4.03 9.64 12.51
C GLN A 30 -3.60 9.34 11.06
N LEU A 31 -2.50 9.98 10.63
CA LEU A 31 -1.79 9.62 9.40
C LEU A 31 -0.77 8.51 9.65
N VAL A 32 -0.76 7.51 8.78
CA VAL A 32 0.15 6.36 8.82
C VAL A 32 0.80 6.10 7.47
N ASP A 33 1.97 5.47 7.49
CA ASP A 33 2.67 5.03 6.29
C ASP A 33 2.46 3.52 6.12
N ALA A 34 1.99 3.11 4.94
CA ALA A 34 1.73 1.72 4.63
C ALA A 34 2.87 1.13 3.79
N HIS A 35 3.62 0.21 4.39
CA HIS A 35 4.63 -0.59 3.68
C HIS A 35 3.98 -1.86 3.17
N SER A 36 4.01 -2.04 1.85
CA SER A 36 3.33 -3.15 1.21
C SER A 36 4.03 -3.56 -0.09
N ILE A 37 3.80 -4.82 -0.50
CA ILE A 37 4.31 -5.36 -1.75
C ILE A 37 3.22 -5.27 -2.81
N THR A 38 3.52 -4.56 -3.89
CA THR A 38 2.61 -4.38 -5.04
C THR A 38 2.16 -5.72 -5.65
N LYS A 39 0.99 -5.72 -6.30
CA LYS A 39 0.50 -6.89 -7.03
C LYS A 39 1.49 -7.27 -8.13
N GLY A 40 1.94 -8.54 -8.14
CA GLY A 40 2.83 -9.06 -9.17
C GLY A 40 2.12 -9.14 -10.52
N LYS A 41 2.81 -8.73 -11.58
CA LYS A 41 2.32 -8.80 -12.97
C LYS A 41 3.25 -9.62 -13.89
N GLY A 42 4.29 -10.25 -13.34
CA GLY A 42 5.25 -11.06 -14.09
C GLY A 42 6.15 -10.23 -15.01
N LEU A 43 6.66 -10.85 -16.07
CA LEU A 43 7.39 -10.18 -17.13
C LEU A 43 6.43 -9.33 -17.97
N GLN A 44 6.71 -8.04 -18.07
CA GLN A 44 5.92 -7.10 -18.85
C GLN A 44 6.76 -6.42 -19.91
N GLY A 45 6.13 -6.15 -21.06
CA GLY A 45 6.73 -5.38 -22.13
C GLY A 45 6.95 -3.91 -21.75
N VAL A 46 7.81 -3.23 -22.49
CA VAL A 46 8.23 -1.84 -22.23
C VAL A 46 7.03 -0.90 -22.04
N ILE A 47 5.99 -1.04 -22.86
CA ILE A 47 4.81 -0.18 -22.82
C ILE A 47 4.06 -0.29 -21.49
N LYS A 48 3.82 -1.51 -21.01
CA LYS A 48 3.08 -1.70 -19.75
C LYS A 48 3.93 -1.38 -18.53
N ARG A 49 5.24 -1.62 -18.60
CA ARG A 49 6.19 -1.41 -17.51
C ARG A 49 6.57 0.06 -17.31
N PHE A 50 6.84 0.77 -18.42
CA PHE A 50 7.37 2.14 -18.41
C PHE A 50 6.43 3.19 -19.05
N GLY A 51 5.31 2.78 -19.67
CA GLY A 51 4.36 3.72 -20.27
C GLY A 51 4.82 4.33 -21.60
N VAL A 52 5.79 3.73 -22.28
CA VAL A 52 6.28 4.22 -23.59
C VAL A 52 5.16 4.18 -24.65
N SER A 53 5.13 5.18 -25.53
CA SER A 53 4.16 5.26 -26.62
C SER A 53 4.30 4.09 -27.61
N LEU A 54 3.19 3.76 -28.26
CA LEU A 54 3.18 2.78 -29.36
C LEU A 54 3.80 3.40 -30.62
N LYS A 55 4.54 2.59 -31.39
CA LYS A 55 4.94 2.98 -32.74
C LYS A 55 3.74 3.00 -33.68
N SER A 56 3.93 3.60 -34.87
CA SER A 56 2.93 3.62 -35.94
C SER A 56 2.40 2.22 -36.27
N HIS A 57 1.16 2.14 -36.75
CA HIS A 57 0.52 0.87 -37.06
C HIS A 57 1.22 0.06 -38.16
N LYS A 58 1.94 0.75 -39.08
CA LYS A 58 2.74 0.13 -40.16
C LYS A 58 4.21 -0.03 -39.81
N SER A 59 4.59 0.11 -38.54
CA SER A 59 5.98 -0.12 -38.14
C SER A 59 6.36 -1.57 -38.38
N GLU A 60 7.43 -1.78 -39.15
CA GLU A 60 7.94 -3.11 -39.44
C GLU A 60 8.45 -3.81 -38.16
N LYS A 61 8.31 -5.14 -38.11
CA LYS A 61 8.75 -6.08 -37.05
C LYS A 61 8.07 -5.91 -35.69
N LYS A 62 8.19 -4.74 -35.04
CA LYS A 62 7.71 -4.54 -33.66
C LYS A 62 7.06 -3.17 -33.48
N LYS A 63 5.74 -3.20 -33.22
CA LYS A 63 4.98 -2.01 -32.79
C LYS A 63 5.15 -1.69 -31.31
N ARG A 64 5.39 -2.72 -30.48
CA ARG A 64 5.39 -2.65 -29.00
C ARG A 64 6.80 -2.65 -28.41
N SER A 65 7.68 -1.81 -28.93
CA SER A 65 9.08 -1.71 -28.51
C SER A 65 9.51 -0.25 -28.35
N THR A 66 10.60 -0.02 -27.64
CA THR A 66 11.30 1.26 -27.63
C THR A 66 11.72 1.67 -29.06
N GLY A 67 11.77 2.98 -29.31
CA GLY A 67 12.21 3.55 -30.59
C GLY A 67 13.70 3.35 -30.81
N ASN A 68 14.50 4.10 -30.06
CA ASN A 68 15.96 4.03 -30.08
C ASN A 68 16.48 3.46 -28.74
N LEU A 69 17.53 2.63 -28.77
CA LEU A 69 18.21 2.11 -27.58
C LEU A 69 19.40 2.97 -27.14
N GLY A 70 19.94 3.83 -28.01
CA GLY A 70 21.08 4.68 -27.67
C GLY A 70 21.71 5.35 -28.90
N PRO A 71 22.63 6.31 -28.70
CA PRO A 71 23.43 6.86 -29.79
C PRO A 71 24.50 5.85 -30.24
N TRP A 72 25.07 6.05 -31.43
CA TRP A 72 26.07 5.14 -32.03
C TRP A 72 27.27 4.84 -31.12
N ILE A 73 27.80 5.87 -30.46
CA ILE A 73 29.09 5.79 -29.75
C ILE A 73 28.95 5.14 -28.36
N GLN A 74 27.74 5.10 -27.78
CA GLN A 74 27.53 4.63 -26.41
C GLN A 74 26.81 3.30 -26.37
N SER A 75 27.21 2.43 -25.44
CA SER A 75 26.49 1.19 -25.16
C SER A 75 25.09 1.47 -24.60
N ALA A 76 24.20 0.48 -24.68
CA ALA A 76 22.83 0.57 -24.19
C ALA A 76 22.82 0.98 -22.70
N MET A 77 22.23 2.15 -22.40
CA MET A 77 22.17 2.65 -21.04
C MET A 77 21.09 1.91 -20.23
N TRP A 78 21.37 1.68 -18.94
CA TRP A 78 20.40 1.12 -17.98
C TRP A 78 19.13 1.99 -17.80
N ARG A 79 19.21 3.29 -18.15
CA ARG A 79 18.09 4.23 -18.12
C ARG A 79 17.05 3.96 -19.22
N VAL A 80 17.42 3.25 -20.27
CA VAL A 80 16.53 2.97 -21.41
C VAL A 80 15.48 1.96 -20.98
N ALA A 81 14.23 2.24 -21.34
CA ALA A 81 13.10 1.40 -20.99
C ALA A 81 13.20 0.01 -21.68
N GLN A 82 13.26 -1.06 -20.87
CA GLN A 82 13.40 -2.44 -21.31
C GLN A 82 12.28 -3.34 -20.75
N PRO A 83 11.88 -4.43 -21.43
CA PRO A 83 10.94 -5.37 -20.86
C PRO A 83 11.54 -6.02 -19.61
N GLY A 84 10.70 -6.49 -18.70
CA GLY A 84 11.16 -7.16 -17.48
C GLY A 84 10.10 -7.23 -16.40
N GLN A 85 10.51 -7.59 -15.18
CA GLN A 85 9.60 -7.75 -14.06
C GLN A 85 8.83 -6.45 -13.76
N MET A 86 7.52 -6.59 -13.59
CA MET A 86 6.64 -5.53 -13.16
C MET A 86 5.78 -5.99 -11.98
N GLY A 87 5.72 -5.15 -10.95
CA GLY A 87 5.03 -5.46 -9.70
C GLY A 87 5.82 -6.45 -8.84
N TYR A 88 5.26 -6.80 -7.68
CA TYR A 88 5.98 -7.52 -6.62
C TYR A 88 7.19 -6.73 -6.07
N HIS A 89 7.13 -5.40 -6.18
CA HIS A 89 8.11 -4.51 -5.58
C HIS A 89 7.59 -4.01 -4.22
N LEU A 90 8.51 -3.86 -3.26
CA LEU A 90 8.25 -3.18 -2.00
C LEU A 90 8.06 -1.69 -2.25
N ARG A 91 7.01 -1.13 -1.65
CA ARG A 91 6.67 0.28 -1.72
C ARG A 91 6.15 0.77 -0.39
N THR A 92 6.41 2.04 -0.15
CA THR A 92 5.90 2.78 1.00
C THR A 92 4.90 3.78 0.45
N ASP A 93 3.66 3.69 0.93
CA ASP A 93 2.61 4.64 0.62
C ASP A 93 2.42 5.57 1.82
N TYR A 94 2.74 6.84 1.65
CA TYR A 94 2.84 7.81 2.74
C TYR A 94 1.48 8.44 3.05
N ASN A 95 1.32 8.92 4.30
CA ASN A 95 0.23 9.80 4.71
C ASN A 95 -1.17 9.23 4.43
N LYS A 96 -1.37 7.95 4.71
CA LYS A 96 -2.68 7.32 4.69
C LYS A 96 -3.45 7.67 5.96
N LEU A 97 -4.67 8.12 5.80
CA LEU A 97 -5.53 8.49 6.91
C LEU A 97 -6.27 7.28 7.44
N ILE A 98 -6.22 7.06 8.75
CA ILE A 98 -7.07 6.09 9.43
C ILE A 98 -8.44 6.73 9.67
N ILE A 99 -9.48 6.11 9.11
CA ILE A 99 -10.87 6.55 9.25
C ILE A 99 -11.47 5.96 10.53
N LYS A 100 -11.32 4.64 10.72
CA LYS A 100 -11.92 3.92 11.84
C LYS A 100 -11.07 2.71 12.21
N ILE A 101 -10.97 2.46 13.51
CA ILE A 101 -10.43 1.23 14.08
C ILE A 101 -11.57 0.64 14.92
N SER A 102 -11.86 -0.65 14.74
CA SER A 102 -12.90 -1.30 15.52
C SER A 102 -12.65 -2.80 15.64
N ASP A 103 -13.06 -3.35 16.77
CA ASP A 103 -12.98 -4.79 17.07
C ASP A 103 -14.24 -5.55 16.63
N LYS A 104 -15.33 -4.86 16.29
CA LYS A 104 -16.63 -5.46 15.92
C LYS A 104 -16.88 -5.39 14.41
N PRO A 105 -16.80 -6.51 13.66
CA PRO A 105 -16.89 -6.51 12.20
C PRO A 105 -18.32 -6.55 11.62
N GLU A 106 -19.36 -6.39 12.46
CA GLU A 106 -20.77 -6.56 12.06
C GLU A 106 -21.24 -5.53 11.01
N GLY A 107 -20.67 -4.32 11.01
CA GLY A 107 -21.08 -3.23 10.10
C GLY A 107 -20.24 -3.07 8.84
N ILE A 108 -19.21 -3.89 8.62
CA ILE A 108 -18.27 -3.71 7.48
C ILE A 108 -18.39 -4.79 6.41
N ASN A 109 -18.81 -6.00 6.78
CA ASN A 109 -18.85 -7.12 5.85
C ASN A 109 -20.03 -6.99 4.88
N PRO A 110 -19.81 -7.03 3.55
CA PRO A 110 -20.90 -7.20 2.59
C PRO A 110 -21.64 -8.53 2.82
N LYS A 111 -22.91 -8.64 2.42
CA LYS A 111 -23.70 -9.89 2.55
C LYS A 111 -22.99 -11.12 1.95
N SER A 112 -22.28 -10.92 0.85
CA SER A 112 -21.51 -11.96 0.14
C SER A 112 -20.07 -12.13 0.65
N GLY A 113 -19.60 -11.28 1.58
CA GLY A 113 -18.19 -11.15 1.96
C GLY A 113 -17.32 -10.46 0.90
N PHE A 114 -16.05 -10.22 1.23
CA PHE A 114 -15.09 -9.56 0.35
C PHE A 114 -14.55 -10.50 -0.72
N LYS A 115 -14.54 -10.05 -1.98
CA LYS A 115 -14.05 -10.83 -3.13
C LYS A 115 -12.59 -11.24 -2.94
N HIS A 116 -12.32 -12.54 -3.06
CA HIS A 116 -10.99 -13.16 -2.84
C HIS A 116 -10.41 -12.99 -1.42
N TYR A 117 -11.22 -12.63 -0.43
CA TYR A 117 -10.82 -12.58 0.98
C TYR A 117 -11.75 -13.42 1.85
N GLY A 118 -13.06 -13.12 1.85
CA GLY A 118 -14.06 -13.73 2.71
C GLY A 118 -14.66 -12.73 3.70
N ILE A 119 -15.14 -13.24 4.83
CA ILE A 119 -15.75 -12.44 5.91
C ILE A 119 -14.64 -12.05 6.91
N VAL A 120 -14.57 -10.77 7.28
CA VAL A 120 -13.67 -10.27 8.33
C VAL A 120 -14.27 -10.61 9.69
N LYS A 121 -13.53 -11.34 10.54
CA LYS A 121 -13.97 -11.74 11.88
C LYS A 121 -13.24 -11.02 13.02
N ASN A 122 -12.05 -10.50 12.74
CA ASN A 122 -11.17 -9.90 13.73
C ASN A 122 -11.26 -8.37 13.69
N SER A 123 -10.48 -7.72 14.54
CA SER A 123 -10.28 -6.27 14.50
C SER A 123 -9.80 -5.81 13.12
N TYR A 124 -10.30 -4.64 12.71
CA TYR A 124 -10.03 -4.09 11.40
C TYR A 124 -9.73 -2.60 11.46
N ILE A 125 -9.01 -2.14 10.45
CA ILE A 125 -8.63 -0.74 10.27
C ILE A 125 -9.16 -0.30 8.90
N LEU A 126 -9.99 0.74 8.88
CA LEU A 126 -10.39 1.42 7.66
C LEU A 126 -9.41 2.53 7.35
N VAL A 127 -8.79 2.42 6.19
CA VAL A 127 -7.81 3.38 5.68
C VAL A 127 -8.39 4.09 4.48
N LYS A 128 -8.17 5.40 4.38
CA LYS A 128 -8.60 6.21 3.24
C LYS A 128 -7.85 5.81 1.96
N GLY A 129 -8.61 5.54 0.91
CA GLY A 129 -8.10 5.27 -0.43
C GLY A 129 -7.58 3.84 -0.62
N SER A 130 -6.71 3.64 -1.62
CA SER A 130 -6.14 2.33 -1.93
C SER A 130 -4.87 2.05 -1.14
N ILE A 131 -4.65 0.77 -0.81
CA ILE A 131 -3.37 0.23 -0.35
C ILE A 131 -2.79 -0.66 -1.45
N GLN A 132 -1.46 -0.72 -1.53
CA GLN A 132 -0.79 -1.49 -2.56
C GLN A 132 -0.76 -2.98 -2.22
N GLY A 133 -1.02 -3.82 -3.22
CA GLY A 133 -1.04 -5.28 -3.07
C GLY A 133 -2.40 -5.90 -3.40
N PRO A 134 -2.46 -7.23 -3.59
CA PRO A 134 -3.70 -7.97 -3.74
C PRO A 134 -4.37 -8.21 -2.37
N ALA A 135 -5.65 -8.62 -2.40
CA ALA A 135 -6.33 -9.13 -1.21
C ALA A 135 -5.54 -10.27 -0.55
N LYS A 136 -5.66 -10.40 0.78
CA LYS A 136 -4.93 -11.36 1.66
C LYS A 136 -3.44 -11.08 1.89
N ARG A 137 -2.85 -10.08 1.23
CA ARG A 137 -1.45 -9.75 1.45
C ARG A 137 -1.25 -9.04 2.78
N LEU A 138 -0.21 -9.43 3.51
CA LEU A 138 0.26 -8.73 4.70
C LEU A 138 0.71 -7.31 4.35
N ILE A 139 0.25 -6.35 5.14
CA ILE A 139 0.60 -4.94 5.04
C ILE A 139 1.15 -4.53 6.41
N ARG A 140 2.26 -3.80 6.40
CA ARG A 140 2.83 -3.23 7.61
C ARG A 140 2.46 -1.75 7.68
N LEU A 141 1.80 -1.35 8.75
CA LEU A 141 1.53 0.06 9.05
C LEU A 141 2.59 0.58 10.01
N ASN A 142 3.19 1.72 9.67
CA ASN A 142 4.12 2.46 10.51
C ASN A 142 3.53 3.84 10.82
N TYR A 143 3.99 4.46 11.90
CA TYR A 143 3.73 5.88 12.14
C TYR A 143 4.26 6.72 10.98
N ALA A 144 3.50 7.75 10.58
CA ALA A 144 3.89 8.61 9.48
C ALA A 144 5.20 9.36 9.81
N ILE A 145 6.20 9.22 8.94
CA ILE A 145 7.49 9.90 9.12
C ILE A 145 7.34 11.40 8.80
N ARG A 146 6.49 11.73 7.82
CA ARG A 146 6.31 13.09 7.29
C ARG A 146 4.82 13.43 7.15
N PRO A 147 4.08 13.54 8.27
CA PRO A 147 2.66 13.87 8.25
C PRO A 147 2.43 15.25 7.63
N HIS A 148 1.37 15.39 6.83
CA HIS A 148 0.99 16.69 6.30
C HIS A 148 0.59 17.63 7.44
N LYS A 149 1.00 18.90 7.34
CA LYS A 149 0.67 19.95 8.33
C LYS A 149 -0.83 20.21 8.45
N ARG A 150 -1.61 19.88 7.42
CA ARG A 150 -3.08 19.95 7.44
C ARG A 150 -3.60 18.86 8.38
N LYS A 151 -3.89 19.27 9.62
CA LYS A 151 -4.53 18.42 10.61
C LYS A 151 -5.91 18.03 10.10
N HIS A 152 -6.17 16.74 10.06
CA HIS A 152 -7.54 16.25 9.94
C HIS A 152 -8.14 16.22 11.34
N SER A 153 -9.47 16.26 11.44
CA SER A 153 -10.14 16.04 12.72
C SER A 153 -9.76 14.66 13.26
N GLU A 154 -9.55 14.58 14.58
CA GLU A 154 -9.24 13.30 15.24
C GLU A 154 -10.41 12.31 15.13
N THR A 155 -11.63 12.85 15.05
CA THR A 155 -12.86 12.08 14.90
C THR A 155 -13.48 12.34 13.53
N PHE A 156 -13.80 11.27 12.80
CA PHE A 156 -14.68 11.31 11.64
C PHE A 156 -16.02 10.76 12.04
N GLU A 157 -17.08 11.54 11.83
CA GLU A 157 -18.44 11.02 11.86
C GLU A 157 -18.69 10.29 10.54
N ILE A 158 -18.96 8.99 10.63
CA ILE A 158 -19.23 8.15 9.47
C ILE A 158 -20.74 7.98 9.37
N GLU A 159 -21.36 8.70 8.44
CA GLU A 159 -22.81 8.61 8.20
C GLU A 159 -23.20 7.27 7.57
N HIS A 160 -22.43 6.81 6.59
CA HIS A 160 -22.77 5.61 5.82
C HIS A 160 -21.53 4.82 5.39
N ILE A 161 -21.60 3.50 5.52
CA ILE A 161 -20.64 2.55 4.96
C ILE A 161 -21.37 1.68 3.94
N ASN A 162 -20.90 1.71 2.70
CA ASN A 162 -21.47 0.87 1.66
C ASN A 162 -21.09 -0.60 1.90
N THR A 163 -22.09 -1.43 2.20
CA THR A 163 -21.99 -2.88 2.38
C THR A 163 -22.61 -3.66 1.21
N GLN A 164 -23.06 -2.96 0.17
CA GLN A 164 -23.57 -3.56 -1.07
C GLN A 164 -22.41 -3.82 -2.05
N LYS A 165 -22.66 -4.73 -3.00
CA LYS A 165 -21.70 -5.13 -4.02
C LYS A 165 -22.02 -4.46 -5.34
#